data_AF-A0A420SEV3-F1
#
_entry.id   AF-A0A420SEV3-F1
#
_cell.length_a   1.000
_cell.length_b   1.000
_cell.length_c   1.000
_cell.angle_alpha   90.00
_cell.angle_beta   90.00
_cell.angle_gamma   90.00
#
_symmetry.space_group_name_H-M   'P 1'
#
loop_
_entity.id
_entity.type
_entity.pdbx_description
1 polymer ?
#
loop_
_entity_poly.entity_id
_entity_poly.type
_entity_poly.pdbx_seq_one_letter_code
_entity_poly.pdbx_strand_id
1 'polypeptide(L)'
;MSQTSLVESSSSGEAPRNALSLRLEAPLFSQASISPTKQSFSILGRYVYETETRPATPTYHIFNRNTQAGNPWQIQICRLLPSEVRRLSEASGNDAFIRYDDDLTLYSGEKMNIPFSFAAGLGPTPLIVIRGQKRGTIQGSVVMEKSGRSCKFQHMIPIKRALTKVEEDKMQALMHKRGYRDSDDWKKKLLLRVQENSAKLVEWVDEYGTVVAVEKDDKLEFSGEIQTEKKDLVVACWACKGFVLEQTT
;
A
#
# COMPACT_ATOMS: atom_id res chain seq x y z
N MET A 1 -9.27 9.45 83.28
CA MET A 1 -8.46 8.52 84.10
C MET A 1 -7.86 7.46 83.18
N SER A 2 -6.56 7.18 83.35
CA SER A 2 -5.76 6.01 82.89
C SER A 2 -5.45 5.90 81.38
N GLN A 3 -4.22 6.15 80.89
CA GLN A 3 -2.94 5.37 80.93
C GLN A 3 -2.97 4.06 80.09
N THR A 4 -2.35 4.06 78.89
CA THR A 4 -1.04 3.47 78.46
C THR A 4 -0.95 1.94 78.36
N SER A 5 -0.45 1.40 77.24
CA SER A 5 0.79 0.57 77.22
C SER A 5 1.18 0.07 75.82
N LEU A 6 2.47 0.22 75.51
CA LEU A 6 3.28 -0.41 74.47
C LEU A 6 3.32 -1.95 74.59
N VAL A 7 3.54 -2.64 73.46
CA VAL A 7 4.43 -3.81 73.38
C VAL A 7 5.22 -3.73 72.06
N GLU A 8 6.52 -3.47 72.18
CA GLU A 8 7.54 -3.84 71.18
C GLU A 8 7.94 -5.30 71.42
N SER A 9 8.24 -6.02 70.35
CA SER A 9 9.20 -7.14 70.38
C SER A 9 9.75 -7.37 68.97
N SER A 10 10.97 -6.89 68.78
CA SER A 10 11.86 -7.23 67.66
C SER A 10 12.35 -8.67 67.80
N SER A 11 12.38 -9.42 66.70
CA SER A 11 13.23 -10.61 66.59
C SER A 11 13.76 -10.73 65.17
N SER A 12 15.07 -10.50 65.11
CA SER A 12 16.03 -10.60 64.02
C SER A 12 15.96 -11.83 63.12
N GLY A 13 16.12 -11.58 61.82
CA GLY A 13 16.56 -12.54 60.80
C GLY A 13 17.10 -11.80 59.58
N GLU A 14 18.38 -11.41 59.61
CA GLU A 14 19.18 -11.09 58.39
C GLU A 14 19.49 -12.41 57.66
N ALA A 15 19.65 -12.51 56.34
CA ALA A 15 20.23 -11.62 55.33
C ALA A 15 19.73 -12.04 53.90
N PRO A 16 20.35 -11.63 52.78
CA PRO A 16 20.64 -10.29 52.29
C PRO A 16 19.92 -10.07 50.94
N ARG A 17 19.52 -8.84 50.61
CA ARG A 17 19.28 -8.46 49.22
C ARG A 17 20.00 -7.16 48.94
N ASN A 18 21.15 -7.32 48.28
CA ASN A 18 21.91 -6.25 47.65
C ASN A 18 20.95 -5.30 46.92
N ALA A 19 20.69 -4.14 47.53
CA ALA A 19 20.06 -3.03 46.86
C ALA A 19 21.12 -2.40 45.95
N LEU A 20 21.29 -2.99 44.76
CA LEU A 20 21.94 -2.29 43.65
C LEU A 20 21.01 -1.15 43.25
N SER A 21 21.31 0.07 43.71
CA SER A 21 20.73 1.29 43.16
C SER A 21 21.23 1.43 41.72
N LEU A 22 20.51 0.83 40.77
CA LEU A 22 20.65 1.20 39.37
C LEU A 22 20.01 2.57 39.22
N ARG A 23 20.82 3.63 39.42
CA ARG A 23 20.56 4.93 38.81
C ARG A 23 20.50 4.66 37.31
N LEU A 24 19.28 4.58 36.78
CA LEU A 24 19.01 4.58 35.36
C LEU A 24 19.33 6.01 34.90
N GLU A 25 20.60 6.28 34.57
CA GLU A 25 20.92 7.41 33.71
C GLU A 25 20.15 7.17 32.41
N ALA A 26 19.11 7.99 32.21
CA ALA A 26 18.39 8.01 30.95
C ALA A 26 19.43 8.27 29.85
N PRO A 27 19.59 7.38 28.85
CA PRO A 27 20.40 7.73 27.72
C PRO A 27 19.77 8.98 27.10
N LEU A 28 20.56 10.05 27.01
CA LEU A 28 20.26 11.17 26.14
C LEU A 28 20.08 10.57 24.75
N PHE A 29 18.82 10.36 24.36
CA PHE A 29 18.48 10.12 22.97
C PHE A 29 18.90 11.39 22.23
N SER A 30 20.12 11.36 21.70
CA SER A 30 20.50 12.24 20.61
C SER A 30 19.41 12.06 19.56
N GLN A 31 18.56 13.08 19.40
CA GLN A 31 17.71 13.20 18.23
C GLN A 31 18.67 13.36 17.06
N ALA A 32 19.17 12.23 16.54
CA ALA A 32 19.78 12.20 15.24
C ALA A 32 18.75 12.81 14.30
N SER A 33 19.09 13.96 13.70
CA SER A 33 18.23 14.55 12.68
C SER A 33 18.13 13.51 11.57
N ILE A 34 16.95 12.87 11.46
CA ILE A 34 16.67 11.89 10.42
C ILE A 34 16.69 12.69 9.12
N SER A 35 17.82 12.65 8.41
CA SER A 35 17.85 13.02 7.00
C SER A 35 16.75 12.22 6.30
N PRO A 36 15.94 12.81 5.39
CA PRO A 36 14.86 12.08 4.73
C PRO A 36 15.47 10.89 3.97
N THR A 37 15.37 9.70 4.56
CA THR A 37 15.89 8.45 3.99
C THR A 37 15.06 8.13 2.74
N LYS A 38 15.75 7.87 1.64
CA LYS A 38 15.18 7.78 0.30
C LYS A 38 14.55 6.39 0.08
N GLN A 39 13.40 6.12 0.68
CA GLN A 39 12.82 4.76 0.71
C GLN A 39 12.76 4.12 -0.69
N SER A 40 13.27 2.89 -0.82
CA SER A 40 13.31 2.14 -2.07
C SER A 40 12.78 0.73 -1.88
N PHE A 41 12.05 0.22 -2.87
CA PHE A 41 11.39 -1.07 -2.83
C PHE A 41 11.72 -1.93 -4.06
N SER A 42 11.81 -3.23 -3.86
CA SER A 42 11.95 -4.23 -4.93
C SER A 42 10.98 -5.40 -4.72
N ILE A 43 10.35 -5.89 -5.79
CA ILE A 43 9.55 -7.12 -5.75
C ILE A 43 10.48 -8.30 -5.98
N LEU A 44 10.45 -9.28 -5.08
CA LEU A 44 11.17 -10.55 -5.24
C LEU A 44 10.25 -11.70 -4.84
N GLY A 45 9.88 -12.53 -5.83
CA GLY A 45 8.96 -13.64 -5.63
C GLY A 45 7.60 -13.15 -5.14
N ARG A 46 7.24 -13.55 -3.91
CA ARG A 46 5.95 -13.19 -3.27
C ARG A 46 6.06 -11.99 -2.34
N TYR A 47 7.22 -11.36 -2.20
CA TYR A 47 7.42 -10.30 -1.21
C TYR A 47 7.92 -9.02 -1.84
N VAL A 48 7.58 -7.90 -1.21
CA VAL A 48 8.15 -6.59 -1.53
C VAL A 48 9.11 -6.23 -0.40
N TYR A 49 10.36 -6.01 -0.76
CA TYR A 49 11.45 -5.69 0.16
C TYR A 49 11.75 -4.20 0.11
N GLU A 50 11.92 -3.59 1.28
CA GLU A 50 12.54 -2.28 1.42
C GLU A 50 14.06 -2.45 1.33
N THR A 51 14.70 -1.79 0.37
CA THR A 51 16.10 -2.04 -0.02
C THR A 51 17.11 -1.06 0.56
N GLU A 52 16.65 0.02 1.19
CA GLU A 52 17.56 0.96 1.88
C GLU A 52 18.11 0.37 3.19
N THR A 53 17.33 -0.46 3.86
CA THR A 53 17.78 -1.17 5.04
C THR A 53 18.72 -2.31 4.62
N ARG A 54 19.87 -2.43 5.28
CA ARG A 54 20.78 -3.56 5.12
C ARG A 54 20.77 -4.37 6.42
N PRO A 55 20.27 -5.62 6.42
CA PRO A 55 19.70 -6.37 5.27
C PRO A 55 18.34 -5.84 4.81
N ALA A 56 17.99 -6.10 3.54
CA ALA A 56 16.72 -5.68 2.95
C ALA A 56 15.54 -6.27 3.72
N THR A 57 14.57 -5.43 4.09
CA THR A 57 13.49 -5.81 5.00
C THR A 57 12.20 -6.12 4.24
N PRO A 58 11.64 -7.35 4.32
CA PRO A 58 10.36 -7.65 3.70
C PRO A 58 9.26 -6.84 4.37
N THR A 59 8.49 -6.08 3.59
CA THR A 59 7.45 -5.17 4.12
C THR A 59 6.05 -5.60 3.71
N TYR A 60 5.90 -6.13 2.49
CA TYR A 60 4.62 -6.56 1.95
C TYR A 60 4.70 -7.99 1.43
N HIS A 61 3.56 -8.68 1.49
CA HIS A 61 3.38 -10.01 0.90
C HIS A 61 2.29 -9.92 -0.18
N ILE A 62 2.63 -10.42 -1.35
CA ILE A 62 1.82 -10.49 -2.56
C ILE A 62 1.33 -11.92 -2.74
N PHE A 63 0.03 -12.08 -2.89
CA PHE A 63 -0.60 -13.35 -3.18
C PHE A 63 -1.45 -13.25 -4.45
N ASN A 64 -1.25 -14.19 -5.36
CA ASN A 64 -1.98 -14.25 -6.62
C ASN A 64 -3.00 -15.37 -6.56
N ARG A 65 -4.24 -15.07 -6.97
CA ARG A 65 -5.29 -16.07 -7.19
C ARG A 65 -5.41 -16.36 -8.67
N ASN A 66 -5.41 -17.64 -8.99
CA ASN A 66 -5.50 -18.14 -10.34
C ASN A 66 -6.92 -18.63 -10.63
N THR A 67 -7.29 -18.57 -11.91
CA THR A 67 -8.49 -19.19 -12.45
C THR A 67 -8.31 -20.70 -12.48
N GLN A 68 -9.39 -21.44 -12.75
CA GLN A 68 -9.31 -22.90 -12.95
C GLN A 68 -8.33 -23.30 -14.06
N ALA A 69 -8.16 -22.43 -15.07
CA ALA A 69 -7.20 -22.61 -16.16
C ALA A 69 -5.75 -22.23 -15.78
N GLY A 70 -5.48 -21.90 -14.52
CA GLY A 70 -4.15 -21.52 -14.03
C GLY A 70 -3.74 -20.07 -14.28
N ASN A 71 -4.54 -19.29 -15.02
CA ASN A 71 -4.24 -17.89 -15.29
C ASN A 71 -4.50 -17.01 -14.06
N PRO A 72 -3.56 -16.15 -13.64
CA PRO A 72 -3.79 -15.24 -12.53
C PRO A 72 -4.81 -14.17 -12.90
N TRP A 73 -5.81 -13.97 -12.04
CA TRP A 73 -6.88 -12.99 -12.25
C TRP A 73 -7.02 -11.98 -11.11
N GLN A 74 -6.49 -12.28 -9.93
CA GLN A 74 -6.53 -11.38 -8.79
C GLN A 74 -5.17 -11.39 -8.07
N ILE A 75 -4.74 -10.21 -7.64
CA ILE A 75 -3.56 -9.97 -6.81
C ILE A 75 -4.02 -9.36 -5.48
N GLN A 76 -3.56 -9.90 -4.36
CA GLN A 76 -3.80 -9.37 -3.03
C GLN A 76 -2.48 -8.95 -2.41
N ILE A 77 -2.50 -7.82 -1.72
CA ILE A 77 -1.31 -7.20 -1.13
C ILE A 77 -1.60 -6.96 0.34
N CYS A 78 -0.81 -7.57 1.22
CA CYS A 78 -0.90 -7.38 2.66
C CYS A 78 0.40 -6.82 3.23
N ARG A 79 0.31 -6.16 4.37
CA ARG A 79 1.48 -5.73 5.14
C ARG A 79 1.88 -6.86 6.08
N LEU A 80 3.18 -7.16 6.10
CA LEU A 80 3.74 -8.16 7.01
C LEU A 80 3.79 -7.63 8.45
N LEU A 81 3.51 -8.51 9.40
CA LEU A 81 3.66 -8.23 10.83
C LEU A 81 5.14 -8.23 11.24
N PRO A 82 5.53 -7.48 12.28
CA PRO A 82 6.90 -7.50 12.77
C PRO A 82 7.42 -8.90 13.17
N SER A 83 6.54 -9.81 13.58
CA SER A 83 6.88 -11.21 13.84
C SER A 83 7.14 -12.01 12.56
N GLU A 84 6.42 -11.72 11.48
CA GLU A 84 6.63 -12.31 10.15
C GLU A 84 7.91 -11.82 9.52
N VAL A 85 8.17 -10.51 9.60
CA VAL A 85 9.42 -9.91 9.12
C VAL A 85 10.62 -10.55 9.80
N ARG A 86 10.59 -10.71 11.13
CA ARG A 86 11.65 -11.39 11.88
C ARG A 86 11.86 -12.83 11.42
N ARG A 87 10.78 -13.61 11.27
CA ARG A 87 10.86 -14.99 10.76
C ARG A 87 11.47 -15.07 9.37
N LEU A 88 11.11 -14.15 8.46
CA LEU A 88 11.72 -14.08 7.13
C LEU A 88 13.18 -13.67 7.17
N SER A 89 13.57 -12.79 8.10
CA SER A 89 14.97 -12.38 8.23
C SER A 89 15.87 -13.44 8.87
N GLU A 90 15.31 -14.30 9.72
CA GLU A 90 16.02 -15.39 10.39
C GLU A 90 16.12 -16.64 9.52
N ALA A 91 15.17 -16.83 8.60
CA ALA A 91 15.19 -17.96 7.69
C ALA A 91 16.30 -17.81 6.64
N SER A 92 17.34 -18.62 6.79
CA SER A 92 18.41 -18.74 5.80
C SER A 92 17.93 -19.61 4.63
N GLY A 93 17.19 -19.02 3.69
CA GLY A 93 16.70 -19.68 2.47
C GLY A 93 15.18 -19.53 2.26
N ASN A 94 14.66 -20.14 1.20
CA ASN A 94 13.23 -20.12 0.81
C ASN A 94 12.29 -20.88 1.78
N ASP A 95 12.78 -21.33 2.93
CA ASP A 95 12.05 -22.19 3.88
C ASP A 95 11.08 -21.45 4.80
N ALA A 96 11.18 -20.13 4.94
CA ALA A 96 10.16 -19.35 5.65
C ALA A 96 8.90 -19.20 4.80
N PHE A 97 8.01 -20.19 4.91
CA PHE A 97 6.65 -20.08 4.41
C PHE A 97 5.80 -19.28 5.40
N ILE A 98 5.41 -18.07 5.01
CA ILE A 98 4.33 -17.35 5.67
C ILE A 98 3.04 -17.64 4.93
N ARG A 99 2.08 -18.20 5.65
CA ARG A 99 0.72 -18.35 5.14
C ARG A 99 0.14 -16.95 4.92
N TYR A 100 -0.45 -16.72 3.76
CA TYR A 100 -1.15 -15.47 3.49
C TYR A 100 -2.32 -15.29 4.45
N ASP A 101 -2.43 -14.11 5.04
CA ASP A 101 -3.50 -13.72 5.93
C ASP A 101 -4.40 -12.69 5.25
N ASP A 102 -5.65 -13.09 4.97
CA ASP A 102 -6.64 -12.21 4.35
C ASP A 102 -6.99 -11.03 5.27
N ASP A 103 -6.92 -11.20 6.60
CA ASP A 103 -7.24 -10.15 7.58
C ASP A 103 -6.25 -9.00 7.54
N LEU A 104 -5.06 -9.18 6.95
CA LEU A 104 -4.04 -8.14 6.77
C LEU A 104 -3.98 -7.56 5.36
N THR A 105 -4.88 -7.98 4.48
CA THR A 105 -4.97 -7.47 3.10
C THR A 105 -5.25 -5.97 3.12
N LEU A 106 -4.40 -5.19 2.47
CA LEU A 106 -4.57 -3.76 2.27
C LEU A 106 -5.33 -3.50 0.98
N TYR A 107 -4.86 -4.08 -0.12
CA TYR A 107 -5.41 -3.86 -1.45
C TYR A 107 -5.59 -5.18 -2.18
N SER A 108 -6.66 -5.25 -2.97
CA SER A 108 -6.93 -6.34 -3.91
C SER A 108 -7.09 -5.76 -5.31
N GLY A 109 -6.27 -6.21 -6.25
CA GLY A 109 -6.37 -5.88 -7.68
C GLY A 109 -7.02 -7.03 -8.45
N GLU A 110 -8.13 -6.76 -9.13
CA GLU A 110 -8.83 -7.73 -9.97
C GLU A 110 -8.63 -7.38 -11.45
N LYS A 111 -8.07 -8.32 -12.22
CA LYS A 111 -7.95 -8.19 -13.67
C LYS A 111 -9.31 -8.43 -14.30
N MET A 112 -9.84 -7.37 -14.88
CA MET A 112 -11.13 -7.40 -15.54
C MET A 112 -10.91 -7.36 -17.05
N ASN A 113 -11.29 -8.43 -17.73
CA ASN A 113 -11.38 -8.48 -19.19
C ASN A 113 -12.71 -7.84 -19.60
N ILE A 114 -12.76 -6.51 -19.53
CA ILE A 114 -13.98 -5.75 -19.85
C ILE A 114 -13.95 -5.44 -21.35
N PRO A 115 -14.90 -5.92 -22.18
CA PRO A 115 -15.02 -5.51 -23.58
C PRO A 115 -15.56 -4.08 -23.76
N PHE A 116 -15.70 -3.32 -22.68
CA PHE A 116 -16.37 -2.02 -22.65
C PHE A 116 -15.39 -0.87 -22.89
N SER A 117 -15.79 -0.02 -23.82
CA SER A 117 -15.13 1.20 -24.28
C SER A 117 -15.20 2.33 -23.22
N PHE A 118 -14.61 2.13 -22.05
CA PHE A 118 -14.39 3.24 -21.10
C PHE A 118 -13.30 4.19 -21.59
N ALA A 119 -12.37 3.69 -22.40
CA ALA A 119 -11.49 4.47 -23.24
C ALA A 119 -12.09 4.54 -24.65
N ALA A 120 -12.27 5.74 -25.18
CA ALA A 120 -12.72 5.95 -26.54
C ALA A 120 -11.83 5.18 -27.54
N GLY A 121 -12.38 4.17 -28.21
CA GLY A 121 -11.86 3.65 -29.48
C GLY A 121 -10.63 2.73 -29.47
N LEU A 122 -10.04 2.37 -28.32
CA LEU A 122 -8.88 1.46 -28.28
C LEU A 122 -9.21 0.11 -27.62
N GLY A 123 -9.84 -0.80 -28.37
CA GLY A 123 -9.88 -2.26 -28.14
C GLY A 123 -10.16 -2.78 -26.71
N PRO A 124 -10.08 -4.10 -26.48
CA PRO A 124 -10.08 -4.65 -25.13
C PRO A 124 -8.71 -4.40 -24.49
N THR A 125 -8.58 -3.33 -23.71
CA THR A 125 -7.40 -3.11 -22.86
C THR A 125 -7.63 -3.78 -21.51
N PRO A 126 -6.71 -4.63 -21.01
CA PRO A 126 -6.88 -5.25 -19.71
C PRO A 126 -6.90 -4.16 -18.63
N LEU A 127 -8.05 -4.01 -17.99
CA LEU A 127 -8.26 -3.09 -16.87
C LEU A 127 -7.99 -3.85 -15.57
N ILE A 128 -7.28 -3.23 -14.64
CA ILE A 128 -7.24 -3.71 -13.25
C ILE A 128 -8.04 -2.77 -12.37
N VAL A 129 -8.87 -3.37 -11.51
CA VAL A 129 -9.65 -2.67 -10.50
C VAL A 129 -9.02 -2.98 -9.15
N ILE A 130 -8.43 -1.96 -8.54
CA ILE A 130 -7.78 -2.03 -7.24
C ILE A 130 -8.76 -1.54 -6.17
N ARG A 131 -9.02 -2.36 -5.16
CA ARG A 131 -9.94 -2.07 -4.06
C ARG A 131 -9.21 -2.11 -2.73
N GLY A 132 -9.30 -1.03 -1.97
CA GLY A 132 -8.85 -0.99 -0.58
C GLY A 132 -9.73 -1.85 0.31
N GLN A 133 -9.13 -2.65 1.19
CA GLN A 133 -9.82 -3.61 2.07
C GLN A 133 -9.79 -3.16 3.55
N LYS A 134 -9.01 -2.13 3.89
CA LYS A 134 -8.80 -1.70 5.28
C LYS A 134 -9.01 -0.22 5.52
N ARG A 135 -9.25 0.13 6.79
CA ARG A 135 -9.19 1.52 7.27
C ARG A 135 -7.77 2.07 7.04
N GLY A 136 -7.67 3.27 6.47
CA GLY A 136 -6.40 3.87 6.04
C GLY A 136 -6.04 3.55 4.58
N THR A 137 -6.83 2.72 3.88
CA THR A 137 -6.74 2.55 2.43
C THR A 137 -7.82 3.36 1.72
N ILE A 138 -7.56 3.73 0.46
CA ILE A 138 -8.56 4.42 -0.38
C ILE A 138 -9.78 3.52 -0.57
N GLN A 139 -10.91 3.97 -0.04
CA GLN A 139 -12.20 3.28 -0.15
C GLN A 139 -12.76 3.39 -1.56
N GLY A 140 -13.40 2.32 -2.04
CA GLY A 140 -13.97 2.24 -3.39
C GLY A 140 -13.01 1.59 -4.39
N SER A 141 -13.15 1.97 -5.66
CA SER A 141 -12.45 1.32 -6.77
C SER A 141 -11.46 2.29 -7.41
N VAL A 142 -10.21 1.87 -7.52
CA VAL A 142 -9.18 2.55 -8.32
C VAL A 142 -8.98 1.76 -9.61
N VAL A 143 -9.16 2.41 -10.74
CA VAL A 143 -9.05 1.80 -12.07
C VAL A 143 -7.75 2.23 -12.70
N MET A 144 -6.98 1.26 -13.20
CA MET A 144 -5.81 1.53 -14.04
C MET A 144 -6.22 1.59 -15.51
N GLU A 145 -6.02 2.74 -16.15
CA GLU A 145 -6.18 2.92 -17.58
C GLU A 145 -4.80 3.00 -18.25
N LYS A 146 -4.51 2.06 -19.16
CA LYS A 146 -3.28 2.07 -19.96
C LYS A 146 -3.49 2.85 -21.25
N SER A 147 -2.59 3.79 -21.55
CA SER A 147 -2.58 4.57 -22.78
C SER A 147 -1.16 4.64 -23.34
N GLY A 148 -0.85 3.75 -24.30
CA GLY A 148 0.49 3.61 -24.86
C GLY A 148 1.53 3.25 -23.80
N ARG A 149 2.54 4.12 -23.63
CA ARG A 149 3.61 4.02 -22.61
C ARG A 149 3.28 4.71 -21.28
N SER A 150 2.05 5.19 -21.12
CA SER A 150 1.58 5.82 -19.88
C SER A 150 0.45 5.02 -19.24
N CYS A 151 0.36 5.05 -17.92
CA CYS A 151 -0.74 4.48 -17.16
C CYS A 151 -1.34 5.55 -16.24
N LYS A 152 -2.66 5.54 -16.07
CA LYS A 152 -3.36 6.44 -15.15
C LYS A 152 -4.13 5.62 -14.15
N PHE A 153 -3.97 5.93 -12.87
CA PHE A 153 -4.78 5.37 -11.79
C PHE A 153 -5.84 6.38 -11.40
N GLN A 154 -7.10 6.01 -11.59
CA GLN A 154 -8.26 6.88 -11.35
C GLN A 154 -9.13 6.28 -10.26
N HIS A 155 -9.43 7.07 -9.24
CA HIS A 155 -10.42 6.73 -8.23
C HIS A 155 -11.83 6.96 -8.80
N MET A 156 -12.63 5.90 -8.76
CA MET A 156 -14.03 5.90 -9.18
C MET A 156 -14.90 6.20 -7.96
N ILE A 157 -15.55 7.37 -7.97
CA ILE A 157 -16.41 7.84 -6.89
C ILE A 157 -17.86 7.84 -7.39
N PRO A 158 -18.79 7.10 -6.76
CA PRO A 158 -20.19 7.10 -7.18
C PRO A 158 -20.82 8.47 -6.91
N ILE A 159 -21.56 8.99 -7.89
CA ILE A 159 -22.28 10.25 -7.77
C ILE A 159 -23.58 9.99 -7.01
N LYS A 160 -23.51 10.06 -5.67
CA LYS A 160 -24.68 9.84 -4.79
C LYS A 160 -25.48 11.11 -4.48
N ARG A 161 -25.01 12.28 -4.93
CA ARG A 161 -25.64 13.58 -4.67
C ARG A 161 -26.50 14.01 -5.84
N ALA A 162 -27.44 14.91 -5.57
CA ALA A 162 -28.10 15.67 -6.63
C ALA A 162 -27.04 16.36 -7.50
N LEU A 163 -27.18 16.19 -8.81
CA LEU A 163 -26.33 16.84 -9.80
C LEU A 163 -26.65 18.34 -9.82
N THR A 164 -25.65 19.15 -10.12
CA THR A 164 -25.91 20.57 -10.41
C THR A 164 -26.57 20.69 -11.78
N LYS A 165 -27.36 21.75 -12.03
CA LYS A 165 -28.03 21.97 -13.32
C LYS A 165 -27.07 21.85 -14.52
N VAL A 166 -25.83 22.32 -14.38
CA VAL A 166 -24.77 22.20 -15.41
C VAL A 166 -24.32 20.76 -15.62
N GLU A 167 -24.23 19.95 -14.56
CA GLU A 167 -23.91 18.52 -14.65
C GLU A 167 -25.08 17.73 -15.24
N GLU A 168 -26.32 18.09 -14.89
CA GLU A 168 -27.55 17.51 -15.46
C GLU A 168 -27.65 17.78 -16.97
N ASP A 169 -27.48 19.03 -17.41
CA ASP A 169 -27.53 19.39 -18.82
C ASP A 169 -26.47 18.62 -19.63
N LYS A 170 -25.27 18.46 -19.07
CA LYS A 170 -24.19 17.66 -19.69
C LYS A 170 -24.54 16.17 -19.75
N MET A 171 -25.09 15.62 -18.66
CA MET A 171 -25.48 14.23 -18.59
C MET A 171 -26.63 13.93 -19.56
N GLN A 172 -27.63 14.82 -19.63
CA GLN A 172 -28.72 14.75 -20.61
C GLN A 172 -28.18 14.82 -22.04
N ALA A 173 -27.27 15.75 -22.35
CA ALA A 173 -26.66 15.82 -23.68
C ALA A 173 -25.89 14.54 -24.05
N LEU A 174 -25.21 13.91 -23.09
CA LEU A 174 -24.56 12.61 -23.28
C LEU A 174 -25.59 11.50 -23.48
N MET A 175 -26.63 11.43 -22.66
CA MET A 175 -27.73 10.46 -22.77
C MET A 175 -28.43 10.54 -24.12
N HIS A 176 -28.70 11.75 -24.63
CA HIS A 176 -29.29 11.96 -25.94
C HIS A 176 -28.37 11.52 -27.09
N LYS A 177 -27.05 11.65 -26.93
CA LYS A 177 -26.08 11.31 -27.98
C LYS A 177 -25.77 9.81 -28.06
N ARG A 178 -25.65 9.12 -26.93
CA ARG A 178 -25.15 7.73 -26.88
C ARG A 178 -25.97 6.77 -26.00
N GLY A 179 -27.12 7.22 -25.50
CA GLY A 179 -27.90 6.51 -24.49
C GLY A 179 -27.29 6.62 -23.09
N TYR A 180 -28.05 6.22 -22.09
CA TYR A 180 -27.55 6.06 -20.72
C TYR A 180 -26.53 4.92 -20.64
N ARG A 181 -25.49 5.12 -19.85
CA ARG A 181 -24.50 4.10 -19.51
C ARG A 181 -24.23 4.15 -18.02
N ASP A 182 -24.08 2.98 -17.40
CA ASP A 182 -23.69 2.85 -15.99
C ASP A 182 -22.39 3.59 -15.66
N SER A 183 -21.54 3.86 -16.67
CA SER A 183 -20.32 4.67 -16.54
C SER A 183 -20.58 6.12 -16.12
N ASP A 184 -21.75 6.65 -16.45
CA ASP A 184 -22.08 8.07 -16.29
C ASP A 184 -22.43 8.43 -14.84
N ASP A 185 -22.71 7.42 -14.00
CA ASP A 185 -22.99 7.57 -12.57
C ASP A 185 -21.72 7.69 -11.72
N TRP A 186 -20.53 7.66 -12.35
CA TRP A 186 -19.25 7.67 -11.65
C TRP A 186 -18.42 8.90 -12.00
N LYS A 187 -17.90 9.55 -10.96
CA LYS A 187 -16.88 10.58 -11.09
C LYS A 187 -15.49 9.96 -11.04
N LYS A 188 -14.68 10.26 -12.05
CA LYS A 188 -13.26 9.88 -12.14
C LYS A 188 -12.40 10.95 -11.48
N LYS A 189 -11.62 10.60 -10.46
CA LYS A 189 -10.58 11.45 -9.85
C LYS A 189 -9.20 10.85 -10.11
N LEU A 190 -8.31 11.58 -10.75
CA LEU A 190 -6.94 11.11 -10.98
C LEU A 190 -6.20 11.01 -9.64
N LEU A 191 -5.55 9.88 -9.38
CA LEU A 191 -4.70 9.68 -8.20
C LEU A 191 -3.22 9.73 -8.59
N LEU A 192 -2.85 8.92 -9.58
CA LEU A 192 -1.48 8.76 -10.03
C LEU A 192 -1.43 8.71 -11.54
N ARG A 193 -0.41 9.33 -12.11
CA ARG A 193 -0.02 9.21 -13.50
C ARG A 193 1.37 8.58 -13.54
N VAL A 194 1.49 7.52 -14.31
CA VAL A 194 2.74 6.82 -14.56
C VAL A 194 3.15 7.12 -15.97
N GLN A 195 4.33 7.70 -16.15
CA GLN A 195 4.83 8.11 -17.45
C GLN A 195 6.25 7.60 -17.64
N GLU A 196 6.47 6.85 -18.72
CA GLU A 196 7.81 6.49 -19.16
C GLU A 196 8.47 7.72 -19.81
N ASN A 197 9.62 8.10 -19.27
CA ASN A 197 10.47 9.14 -19.81
C ASN A 197 11.49 8.53 -20.80
N SER A 198 12.09 9.35 -21.66
CA SER A 198 12.99 8.95 -22.75
C SER A 198 14.22 8.14 -22.30
N ALA A 199 14.53 8.13 -21.01
CA ALA A 199 15.66 7.42 -20.40
C ALA A 199 15.29 6.05 -19.78
N LYS A 200 14.16 5.44 -20.14
CA LYS A 200 13.62 4.20 -19.51
C LYS A 200 13.31 4.34 -18.00
N LEU A 201 13.23 5.58 -17.52
CA LEU A 201 12.79 5.88 -16.16
C LEU A 201 11.27 6.05 -16.18
N VAL A 202 10.59 5.43 -15.24
CA VAL A 202 9.14 5.52 -15.14
C VAL A 202 8.80 6.40 -13.95
N GLU A 203 8.31 7.59 -14.22
CA GLU A 203 7.96 8.58 -13.20
C GLU A 203 6.52 8.37 -12.73
N TRP A 204 6.35 8.33 -11.41
CA TRP A 204 5.05 8.28 -10.75
C TRP A 204 4.72 9.67 -10.23
N VAL A 205 3.69 10.27 -10.81
CA VAL A 205 3.27 11.66 -10.58
C VAL A 205 1.90 11.67 -9.92
N ASP A 206 1.70 12.48 -8.89
CA ASP A 206 0.41 12.61 -8.22
C ASP A 206 -0.58 13.55 -8.93
N GLU A 207 -1.74 13.75 -8.31
CA GLU A 207 -2.80 14.63 -8.81
C GLU A 207 -2.36 16.09 -9.00
N TYR A 208 -1.32 16.53 -8.28
CA TYR A 208 -0.78 17.89 -8.33
C TYR A 208 0.38 18.05 -9.31
N GLY A 209 0.82 16.98 -9.96
CA GLY A 209 1.98 17.02 -10.84
C GLY A 209 3.32 16.81 -10.11
N THR A 210 3.30 16.40 -8.84
CA THR A 210 4.52 16.16 -8.07
C THR A 210 4.98 14.72 -8.25
N VAL A 211 6.28 14.52 -8.51
CA VAL A 211 6.88 13.18 -8.63
C VAL A 211 6.98 12.55 -7.23
N VAL A 212 6.17 11.53 -6.99
CA VAL A 212 6.11 10.81 -5.71
C VAL A 212 7.06 9.61 -5.66
N ALA A 213 7.29 8.98 -6.80
CA ALA A 213 8.22 7.87 -6.92
C ALA A 213 8.80 7.79 -8.34
N VAL A 214 9.94 7.12 -8.46
CA VAL A 214 10.59 6.82 -9.73
C VAL A 214 10.87 5.33 -9.77
N GLU A 215 10.42 4.68 -10.83
CA GLU A 215 10.66 3.27 -11.10
C GLU A 215 11.85 3.15 -12.07
N LYS A 216 12.88 2.44 -11.62
CA LYS A 216 14.15 2.22 -12.32
C LYS A 216 14.65 0.80 -12.02
N ASP A 217 15.02 0.05 -13.05
CA ASP A 217 15.62 -1.29 -12.93
C ASP A 217 14.81 -2.23 -12.00
N ASP A 218 13.48 -2.28 -12.18
CA ASP A 218 12.51 -3.04 -11.36
C ASP A 218 12.48 -2.67 -9.87
N LYS A 219 12.98 -1.48 -9.53
CA LYS A 219 12.92 -0.89 -8.20
C LYS A 219 12.08 0.38 -8.21
N LEU A 220 11.33 0.58 -7.14
CA LEU A 220 10.51 1.75 -6.91
C LEU A 220 11.17 2.61 -5.83
N GLU A 221 11.65 3.80 -6.20
CA GLU A 221 12.30 4.76 -5.30
C GLU A 221 11.35 5.92 -4.99
N PHE A 222 11.12 6.23 -3.72
CA PHE A 222 10.25 7.33 -3.29
C PHE A 222 11.02 8.65 -3.17
N SER A 223 10.36 9.74 -3.56
CA SER A 223 10.90 11.10 -3.45
C SER A 223 10.59 11.68 -2.07
N GLY A 224 11.47 11.42 -1.10
CA GLY A 224 11.38 11.97 0.26
C GLY A 224 10.41 11.23 1.19
N GLU A 225 10.07 11.88 2.31
CA GLU A 225 9.18 11.29 3.30
C GLU A 225 7.72 11.35 2.84
N ILE A 226 7.11 10.18 2.67
CA ILE A 226 5.74 10.03 2.21
C ILE A 226 4.90 9.38 3.30
N GLN A 227 3.68 9.89 3.45
CA GLN A 227 2.68 9.33 4.37
C GLN A 227 2.47 7.84 4.07
N THR A 228 2.38 7.04 5.14
CA THR A 228 2.26 5.58 5.05
C THR A 228 1.12 5.12 4.16
N GLU A 229 -0.04 5.78 4.22
CA GLU A 229 -1.21 5.45 3.40
C GLU A 229 -0.96 5.69 1.90
N LYS A 230 -0.32 6.82 1.57
CA LYS A 230 0.07 7.16 0.18
C LYS A 230 1.15 6.20 -0.32
N LYS A 231 2.09 5.80 0.54
CA LYS A 231 3.10 4.79 0.24
C LYS A 231 2.46 3.44 -0.10
N ASP A 232 1.57 2.95 0.75
CA ASP A 232 0.87 1.67 0.56
C ASP A 232 0.08 1.66 -0.76
N LEU A 233 -0.58 2.77 -1.08
CA LEU A 233 -1.29 2.93 -2.35
C LEU A 233 -0.34 2.84 -3.54
N VAL A 234 0.78 3.58 -3.53
CA VAL A 234 1.73 3.59 -4.66
C VAL A 234 2.35 2.20 -4.83
N VAL A 235 2.77 1.54 -3.75
CA VAL A 235 3.28 0.15 -3.78
C VAL A 235 2.21 -0.79 -4.35
N ALA A 236 0.95 -0.65 -3.93
CA ALA A 236 -0.14 -1.46 -4.43
C ALA A 236 -0.39 -1.24 -5.93
N CYS A 237 -0.41 0.01 -6.37
CA CYS A 237 -0.56 0.36 -7.79
C CYS A 237 0.63 -0.15 -8.62
N TRP A 238 1.85 -0.10 -8.10
CA TRP A 238 3.04 -0.62 -8.77
C TRP A 238 3.01 -2.14 -8.92
N ALA A 239 2.70 -2.89 -7.85
CA ALA A 239 2.53 -4.34 -7.93
C ALA A 239 1.39 -4.74 -8.87
N CYS A 240 0.26 -4.02 -8.85
CA CYS A 240 -0.86 -4.24 -9.76
C CYS A 240 -0.51 -3.93 -11.23
N LYS A 241 0.33 -2.91 -11.49
CA LYS A 241 0.85 -2.59 -12.82
C LYS A 241 1.69 -3.76 -13.35
N GLY A 242 2.64 -4.26 -12.55
CA GLY A 242 3.46 -5.42 -12.90
C GLY A 242 2.61 -6.66 -13.21
N PHE A 243 1.64 -6.95 -12.34
CA PHE A 243 0.70 -8.06 -12.51
C PHE A 243 -0.06 -8.06 -13.85
N VAL A 244 -0.43 -6.89 -14.38
CA VAL A 244 -1.11 -6.79 -15.66
C VAL A 244 -0.13 -6.86 -16.84
N LEU A 245 1.05 -6.25 -16.71
CA LEU A 245 1.98 -6.07 -17.83
C LEU A 245 2.85 -7.30 -18.09
N GLU A 246 3.32 -8.00 -17.06
CA GLU A 246 4.18 -9.20 -17.19
C GLU A 246 3.48 -10.39 -17.87
N GLN A 247 2.15 -10.37 -17.93
CA GLN A 247 1.33 -11.40 -18.61
C GLN A 247 1.16 -11.15 -20.11
N THR A 248 1.71 -10.06 -20.67
CA THR A 248 1.53 -9.67 -22.08
C THR A 248 2.78 -9.94 -22.93
N THR A 249 3.80 -10.56 -22.35
CA THR A 249 5.03 -11.04 -23.01
C THR A 249 5.06 -12.55 -22.97
#